data_AF-A0A8G1QSU3-F1
#
_entry.id   AF-A0A8G1QSU3-F1
#
_cell.length_a   1.000
_cell.length_b   1.000
_cell.length_c   1.000
_cell.angle_alpha   90.00
_cell.angle_beta   90.00
_cell.angle_gamma   90.00
#
_symmetry.space_group_name_H-M   'P 1'
#
loop_
_entity.id
_entity.type
_entity.pdbx_description
1 polymer ?
#
loop_
_entity_poly.entity_id
_entity_poly.type
_entity_poly.pdbx_seq_one_letter_code
_entity_poly.pdbx_strand_id
1 'polypeptide(L)'
;MFYPSVDAQENLIRRAYRDAGIASTPLFECHGTGTVAGGTTEGTVIAKLTDRRSVFLGVVKPNLGHAEGASGINSIMKSIPRAETQSHPSQYLFQLPSSEYDRPEWVSINSFGIGGSNAHVILKSADYYMKSRDIPIRDRNIAPLDKPQIILISANTKASLDARIQRLTTYANGMEKDYLLCDLSHALAVRRRHLIYRVFVIARPDVELTEQGSIRSLWSGAVPEVSIVFTGQGTQWPGIGKRLLDTDAGFAADLKANGSDPSESSYSSMEPARYFERHYLHELRRVHQASRVHEAELSQLLCAAIGVGSAIMREFSKVVVHSPGVLSTPRIKSRVL
;
A
#
# COMPACT_ATOMS: atom_id res chain seq x y z
N MET A 1 -1.92 -51.25 3.44
CA MET A 1 -0.72 -51.05 4.27
C MET A 1 -0.83 -49.65 4.88
N PHE A 2 -1.23 -49.53 6.15
CA PHE A 2 -1.56 -48.24 6.80
C PHE A 2 -0.45 -47.72 7.71
N TYR A 3 0.80 -48.15 7.49
CA TYR A 3 1.93 -47.83 8.36
C TYR A 3 2.87 -46.82 7.69
N PRO A 4 3.38 -45.81 8.42
CA PRO A 4 4.37 -44.89 7.88
C PRO A 4 5.66 -45.63 7.48
N SER A 5 6.31 -45.18 6.41
CA SER A 5 7.53 -45.79 5.88
C SER A 5 8.70 -44.81 5.97
N VAL A 6 9.77 -45.24 6.67
CA VAL A 6 11.03 -44.49 6.80
C VAL A 6 11.61 -44.20 5.41
N ASP A 7 11.75 -45.22 4.56
CA ASP A 7 12.38 -45.08 3.25
C ASP A 7 11.57 -44.17 2.32
N ALA A 8 10.23 -44.27 2.37
CA ALA A 8 9.37 -43.43 1.55
C ALA A 8 9.47 -41.94 1.94
N GLN A 9 9.47 -41.65 3.25
CA GLN A 9 9.62 -40.28 3.76
C GLN A 9 11.02 -39.74 3.50
N GLU A 10 12.07 -40.53 3.73
CA GLU A 10 13.47 -40.14 3.49
C GLU A 10 13.72 -39.83 2.01
N ASN A 11 13.30 -40.72 1.11
CA ASN A 11 13.46 -40.52 -0.33
C ASN A 11 12.70 -39.28 -0.84
N LEU A 12 11.50 -39.04 -0.30
CA LEU A 12 10.72 -37.85 -0.62
C LEU A 12 11.47 -36.56 -0.23
N ILE A 13 11.98 -36.49 0.99
CA ILE A 13 12.69 -35.29 1.48
C ILE A 13 13.99 -35.08 0.71
N ARG A 14 14.80 -36.14 0.51
CA ARG A 14 16.05 -36.05 -0.28
C ARG A 14 15.79 -35.59 -1.71
N ARG A 15 14.70 -36.07 -2.33
CA ARG A 15 14.27 -35.60 -3.64
C ARG A 15 13.98 -34.11 -3.62
N ALA A 16 13.16 -33.63 -2.67
CA ALA A 16 12.84 -32.22 -2.57
C ALA A 16 14.09 -31.34 -2.34
N TYR A 17 15.03 -31.79 -1.50
CA TYR A 17 16.31 -31.10 -1.26
C TYR A 17 17.18 -31.02 -2.52
N ARG A 18 17.28 -32.11 -3.28
CA ARG A 18 17.97 -32.11 -4.57
C ARG A 18 17.30 -31.15 -5.55
N ASP A 19 15.97 -31.19 -5.64
CA ASP A 19 15.21 -30.34 -6.56
C ASP A 19 15.34 -28.85 -6.17
N ALA A 20 15.49 -28.54 -4.88
CA ALA A 20 15.73 -27.19 -4.36
C ALA A 20 17.23 -26.78 -4.34
N GLY A 21 18.15 -27.70 -4.63
CA GLY A 21 19.60 -27.44 -4.60
C GLY A 21 20.18 -27.18 -3.20
N ILE A 22 19.57 -27.74 -2.15
CA ILE A 22 20.01 -27.56 -0.75
C ILE A 22 20.40 -28.89 -0.11
N ALA A 23 21.26 -28.84 0.92
CA ALA A 23 21.70 -30.03 1.65
C ALA A 23 20.78 -30.38 2.85
N SER A 24 20.27 -29.35 3.54
CA SER A 24 19.43 -29.50 4.75
C SER A 24 18.67 -28.22 5.05
N THR A 25 17.63 -28.30 5.88
CA THR A 25 16.96 -27.13 6.46
C THR A 25 17.13 -27.08 7.98
N PRO A 26 17.27 -25.88 8.59
CA PRO A 26 17.40 -25.73 10.04
C PRO A 26 16.09 -25.96 10.82
N LEU A 27 14.93 -25.90 10.16
CA LEU A 27 13.62 -26.04 10.81
C LEU A 27 12.74 -27.04 10.06
N PHE A 28 12.09 -27.92 10.81
CA PHE A 28 11.03 -28.81 10.35
C PHE A 28 9.72 -28.48 11.07
N GLU A 29 8.68 -28.18 10.32
CA GLU A 29 7.29 -28.28 10.78
C GLU A 29 6.79 -29.68 10.42
N CYS A 30 6.77 -30.55 11.42
CA CYS A 30 6.51 -31.97 11.27
C CYS A 30 5.03 -32.26 11.00
N HIS A 31 4.77 -33.43 10.41
CA HIS A 31 3.43 -33.97 10.29
C HIS A 31 2.83 -34.24 11.68
N GLY A 32 3.58 -34.83 12.61
CA GLY A 32 3.32 -34.74 14.06
C GLY A 32 1.88 -35.05 14.50
N THR A 33 1.34 -36.22 14.13
CA THR A 33 -0.03 -36.63 14.51
C THR A 33 -0.19 -37.10 15.95
N GLY A 34 0.89 -37.07 16.75
CA GLY A 34 0.87 -37.56 18.13
C GLY A 34 0.84 -39.08 18.26
N THR A 35 0.95 -39.82 17.16
CA THR A 35 1.05 -41.29 17.19
C THR A 35 2.49 -41.73 17.47
N VAL A 36 2.67 -42.77 18.29
CA VAL A 36 4.01 -43.31 18.61
C VAL A 36 4.72 -43.78 17.34
N ALA A 37 4.02 -44.52 16.47
CA ALA A 37 4.55 -45.03 15.21
C ALA A 37 4.94 -43.92 14.24
N GLY A 38 4.05 -42.93 14.04
CA GLY A 38 4.30 -41.80 13.16
C GLY A 38 5.45 -40.91 13.67
N GLY A 39 5.43 -40.56 14.95
CA GLY A 39 6.47 -39.74 15.58
C GLY A 39 7.84 -40.41 15.55
N THR A 40 7.91 -41.71 15.83
CA THR A 40 9.18 -42.47 15.76
C THR A 40 9.72 -42.51 14.32
N THR A 41 8.85 -42.77 13.35
CA THR A 41 9.23 -42.84 11.94
C THR A 41 9.74 -41.49 11.44
N GLU A 42 8.96 -40.43 11.65
CA GLU A 42 9.30 -39.08 11.22
C GLU A 42 10.57 -38.56 11.91
N GLY A 43 10.70 -38.78 13.22
CA GLY A 43 11.90 -38.40 13.97
C GLY A 43 13.15 -39.16 13.54
N THR A 44 13.02 -40.44 13.15
CA THR A 44 14.12 -41.24 12.61
C THR A 44 14.60 -40.68 11.27
N VAL A 45 13.67 -40.35 10.38
CA VAL A 45 13.99 -39.78 9.06
C VAL A 45 14.71 -38.43 9.24
N ILE A 46 14.20 -37.54 10.07
CA ILE A 46 14.83 -36.24 10.32
C ILE A 46 16.24 -36.41 10.89
N ALA A 47 16.42 -37.31 11.86
CA ALA A 47 17.73 -37.58 12.45
C ALA A 47 18.77 -38.17 11.46
N LYS A 48 18.34 -38.81 10.37
CA LYS A 48 19.24 -39.26 9.29
C LYS A 48 19.63 -38.13 8.33
N LEU A 49 18.79 -37.10 8.23
CA LEU A 49 18.92 -36.01 7.26
C LEU A 49 19.58 -34.76 7.84
N THR A 50 19.61 -34.63 9.16
CA THR A 50 20.14 -33.44 9.84
C THR A 50 21.07 -33.81 10.98
N ASP A 51 21.94 -32.88 11.35
CA ASP A 51 22.59 -32.94 12.66
C ASP A 51 21.56 -32.60 13.74
N ARG A 52 21.36 -33.51 14.69
CA ARG A 52 20.36 -33.42 15.75
C ARG A 52 20.58 -32.21 16.67
N ARG A 53 21.78 -31.62 16.64
CA ARG A 53 22.13 -30.42 17.42
C ARG A 53 21.78 -29.11 16.73
N SER A 54 21.42 -29.14 15.45
CA SER A 54 21.21 -27.94 14.63
C SER A 54 19.84 -27.89 13.94
N VAL A 55 18.87 -28.70 14.37
CA VAL A 55 17.52 -28.75 13.78
C VAL A 55 16.44 -28.42 14.80
N PHE A 56 15.52 -27.55 14.41
CA PHE A 56 14.32 -27.21 15.18
C PHE A 56 13.13 -28.03 14.70
N LEU A 57 12.30 -28.50 15.63
CA LEU A 57 11.09 -29.27 15.34
C LEU A 57 9.84 -28.54 15.87
N GLY A 58 8.92 -28.22 14.96
CA GLY A 58 7.62 -27.65 15.25
C GLY A 58 6.48 -28.60 14.89
N VAL A 59 5.35 -28.47 15.59
CA VAL A 59 4.07 -29.11 15.22
C VAL A 59 2.92 -28.14 15.51
N VAL A 60 2.01 -27.91 14.56
CA VAL A 60 0.84 -27.02 14.73
C VAL A 60 -0.38 -27.72 15.36
N LYS A 61 -0.44 -29.04 15.25
CA LYS A 61 -1.59 -29.86 15.64
C LYS A 61 -1.95 -29.78 17.14
N PRO A 62 -1.01 -29.63 18.09
CA PRO A 62 -1.36 -29.37 19.48
C PRO A 62 -2.19 -28.09 19.70
N ASN A 63 -2.03 -27.08 18.84
CA ASN A 63 -2.74 -25.80 18.96
C ASN A 63 -4.10 -25.82 18.23
N LEU A 64 -4.16 -26.42 17.04
CA LEU A 64 -5.32 -26.34 16.14
C LEU A 64 -6.05 -27.68 15.94
N GLY A 65 -5.56 -28.76 16.53
CA GLY A 65 -5.99 -30.12 16.23
C GLY A 65 -5.50 -30.61 14.86
N HIS A 66 -5.91 -31.84 14.51
CA HIS A 66 -5.65 -32.38 13.18
C HIS A 66 -6.75 -31.94 12.20
N ALA A 67 -6.49 -30.87 11.45
CA ALA A 67 -7.45 -30.29 10.51
C ALA A 67 -7.60 -31.08 9.18
N GLU A 68 -7.28 -32.38 9.18
CA GLU A 68 -7.39 -33.29 8.03
C GLU A 68 -6.82 -32.67 6.74
N GLY A 69 -7.66 -32.44 5.72
CA GLY A 69 -7.28 -31.85 4.44
C GLY A 69 -6.65 -30.45 4.53
N ALA A 70 -6.89 -29.70 5.61
CA ALA A 70 -6.27 -28.40 5.86
C ALA A 70 -4.99 -28.48 6.70
N SER A 71 -4.56 -29.68 7.13
CA SER A 71 -3.38 -29.82 8.00
C SER A 71 -2.09 -29.29 7.38
N GLY A 72 -1.88 -29.54 6.08
CA GLY A 72 -0.68 -29.06 5.39
C GLY A 72 -0.61 -27.54 5.30
N ILE A 73 -1.73 -26.89 4.97
CA ILE A 73 -1.76 -25.42 4.86
C ILE A 73 -1.63 -24.75 6.24
N ASN A 74 -2.16 -25.34 7.31
CA ASN A 74 -1.94 -24.84 8.67
C ASN A 74 -0.45 -24.83 9.05
N SER A 75 0.28 -25.88 8.70
CA SER A 75 1.73 -25.96 8.91
C SER A 75 2.48 -24.89 8.08
N ILE A 76 2.06 -24.62 6.84
CA ILE A 76 2.59 -23.51 6.03
C ILE A 76 2.32 -22.16 6.70
N MET A 77 1.07 -21.90 7.11
CA MET A 77 0.68 -20.63 7.75
C MET A 77 1.46 -20.37 9.03
N LYS A 78 1.72 -21.41 9.84
CA LYS A 78 2.56 -21.30 11.05
C LYS A 78 4.02 -21.00 10.70
N SER A 79 4.53 -21.57 9.61
CA SER A 79 5.94 -21.47 9.22
C SER A 79 6.31 -20.10 8.62
N ILE A 80 5.38 -19.42 7.94
CA ILE A 80 5.64 -18.12 7.30
C ILE A 80 6.09 -17.04 8.30
N PRO A 81 5.38 -16.76 9.41
CA PRO A 81 5.84 -15.77 10.38
C PRO A 81 7.23 -16.06 10.91
N ARG A 82 7.61 -17.34 11.13
CA ARG A 82 8.96 -17.66 11.62
C ARG A 82 10.06 -17.30 10.61
N ALA A 83 9.78 -17.43 9.31
CA ALA A 83 10.70 -17.06 8.25
C ALA A 83 10.79 -15.53 8.03
N GLU A 84 9.77 -14.77 8.45
CA GLU A 84 9.62 -13.33 8.13
C GLU A 84 9.73 -12.39 9.35
N THR A 85 9.38 -12.85 10.55
CA THR A 85 9.33 -12.08 11.79
C THR A 85 10.09 -12.78 12.91
N GLN A 86 10.61 -12.01 13.88
CA GLN A 86 11.23 -12.56 15.10
C GLN A 86 10.21 -13.17 16.07
N SER A 87 8.94 -13.30 15.68
CA SER A 87 7.88 -13.79 16.56
C SER A 87 7.85 -15.32 16.56
N HIS A 88 7.92 -15.91 17.75
CA HIS A 88 7.81 -17.35 17.95
C HIS A 88 6.35 -17.70 18.25
N PRO A 89 5.56 -18.25 17.30
CA PRO A 89 4.32 -18.89 17.69
C PRO A 89 4.67 -20.03 18.66
N SER A 90 4.07 -19.98 19.86
CA SER A 90 4.43 -20.88 20.96
C SER A 90 4.16 -22.34 20.59
N GLN A 91 5.06 -23.21 21.08
CA GLN A 91 5.08 -24.68 21.04
C GLN A 91 5.99 -25.33 19.97
N TYR A 92 7.22 -25.60 20.42
CA TYR A 92 8.18 -26.53 19.84
C TYR A 92 8.29 -27.75 20.76
N LEU A 93 8.42 -28.95 20.20
CA LEU A 93 8.58 -30.17 21.02
C LEU A 93 10.00 -30.27 21.62
N PHE A 94 10.98 -29.61 20.99
CA PHE A 94 12.33 -29.45 21.51
C PHE A 94 12.86 -28.07 21.16
N GLN A 95 13.22 -27.28 22.16
CA GLN A 95 13.89 -25.98 22.00
C GLN A 95 15.32 -26.13 22.52
N LEU A 96 16.31 -25.93 21.66
CA LEU A 96 17.70 -25.73 22.08
C LEU A 96 18.00 -24.22 22.18
N PRO A 97 18.90 -23.78 23.07
CA PRO A 97 19.13 -22.37 23.33
C PRO A 97 20.08 -21.79 22.26
N SER A 98 19.56 -21.03 21.29
CA SER A 98 20.36 -20.00 20.61
C SER A 98 19.51 -18.99 19.86
N SER A 99 20.02 -17.76 19.80
CA SER A 99 19.49 -16.59 19.08
C SER A 99 19.82 -16.57 17.58
N GLU A 100 20.67 -17.48 17.09
CA GLU A 100 21.16 -17.50 15.70
C GLU A 100 20.11 -17.95 14.67
N TYR A 101 18.99 -18.52 15.09
CA TYR A 101 17.94 -19.08 14.22
C TYR A 101 16.61 -18.32 14.30
N ASP A 102 16.65 -17.04 14.64
CA ASP A 102 15.44 -16.23 14.74
C ASP A 102 14.74 -15.94 13.41
N ARG A 103 15.43 -16.20 12.27
CA ARG A 103 14.86 -16.16 10.92
C ARG A 103 15.51 -17.22 10.02
N PRO A 104 15.05 -18.48 10.06
CA PRO A 104 15.61 -19.52 9.20
C PRO A 104 15.39 -19.17 7.72
N GLU A 105 16.44 -19.31 6.91
CA GLU A 105 16.32 -19.12 5.45
C GLU A 105 15.37 -20.15 4.84
N TRP A 106 15.41 -21.39 5.35
CA TRP A 106 14.64 -22.51 4.82
C TRP A 106 13.84 -23.23 5.90
N VAL A 107 12.61 -23.65 5.57
CA VAL A 107 11.76 -24.45 6.45
C VAL A 107 11.23 -25.66 5.71
N SER A 108 11.46 -26.84 6.25
CA SER A 108 10.88 -28.10 5.81
C SER A 108 9.50 -28.30 6.41
N ILE A 109 8.52 -28.75 5.62
CA ILE A 109 7.15 -28.99 6.08
C ILE A 109 6.70 -30.36 5.61
N ASN A 110 6.30 -31.21 6.56
CA ASN A 110 5.86 -32.57 6.31
C ASN A 110 4.34 -32.72 6.40
N SER A 111 3.75 -33.45 5.45
CA SER A 111 2.35 -33.88 5.53
C SER A 111 2.20 -35.30 4.96
N PHE A 112 1.89 -36.26 5.82
CA PHE A 112 1.83 -37.68 5.46
C PHE A 112 0.40 -38.21 5.57
N GLY A 113 -0.18 -38.59 4.44
CA GLY A 113 -1.55 -39.11 4.39
C GLY A 113 -1.62 -40.57 4.81
N ILE A 114 -2.69 -40.95 5.51
CA ILE A 114 -2.93 -42.34 5.94
C ILE A 114 -3.00 -43.34 4.76
N GLY A 115 -3.36 -42.88 3.56
CA GLY A 115 -3.37 -43.66 2.33
C GLY A 115 -2.00 -43.87 1.68
N GLY A 116 -0.91 -43.40 2.28
CA GLY A 116 0.46 -43.51 1.76
C GLY A 116 0.90 -42.36 0.85
N SER A 117 0.00 -41.43 0.54
CA SER A 117 0.34 -40.20 -0.19
C SER A 117 1.06 -39.22 0.73
N ASN A 118 2.37 -39.06 0.52
CA ASN A 118 3.24 -38.20 1.31
C ASN A 118 3.57 -36.91 0.54
N ALA A 119 3.61 -35.79 1.25
CA ALA A 119 4.03 -34.50 0.71
C ALA A 119 5.09 -33.86 1.61
N HIS A 120 6.05 -33.21 0.98
CA HIS A 120 7.08 -32.41 1.64
C HIS A 120 7.26 -31.09 0.89
N VAL A 121 7.28 -29.98 1.63
CA VAL A 121 7.43 -28.64 1.08
C VAL A 121 8.63 -27.97 1.74
N ILE A 122 9.42 -27.26 0.94
CA ILE A 122 10.52 -26.42 1.41
C ILE A 122 10.10 -24.97 1.16
N LEU A 123 10.00 -24.18 2.24
CA LEU A 123 9.77 -22.74 2.14
C LEU A 123 11.09 -22.01 2.23
N LYS A 124 11.26 -20.98 1.39
CA LYS A 124 12.32 -19.99 1.51
C LYS A 124 11.76 -18.71 2.10
N SER A 125 12.49 -18.08 3.02
CA SER A 125 12.21 -16.72 3.48
C SER A 125 12.22 -15.73 2.29
N ALA A 126 11.22 -14.86 2.25
CA ALA A 126 11.09 -13.83 1.24
C ALA A 126 12.22 -12.80 1.33
N ASP A 127 12.67 -12.43 2.53
CA ASP A 127 13.81 -11.54 2.74
C ASP A 127 15.10 -12.10 2.09
N TYR A 128 15.40 -13.38 2.36
CA TYR A 128 16.53 -14.05 1.71
C TYR A 128 16.35 -14.20 0.20
N TYR A 129 15.14 -14.53 -0.26
CA TYR A 129 14.84 -14.62 -1.69
C TYR A 129 15.09 -13.28 -2.40
N MET A 130 14.59 -12.18 -1.83
CA MET A 130 14.74 -10.83 -2.38
C MET A 130 16.19 -10.38 -2.37
N LYS A 131 16.91 -10.55 -1.25
CA LYS A 131 18.35 -10.24 -1.15
C LYS A 131 19.18 -11.00 -2.16
N SER A 132 18.92 -12.31 -2.32
CA SER A 132 19.66 -13.15 -3.28
C SER A 132 19.46 -12.75 -4.76
N ARG A 133 18.43 -11.97 -5.04
CA ARG A 133 18.07 -11.51 -6.39
C ARG A 133 18.20 -10.00 -6.59
N ASP A 134 18.81 -9.30 -5.62
CA ASP A 134 18.95 -7.85 -5.62
C ASP A 134 17.61 -7.13 -5.87
N ILE A 135 16.51 -7.68 -5.35
CA ILE A 135 15.19 -7.07 -5.45
C ILE A 135 15.11 -5.98 -4.37
N PRO A 136 14.90 -4.70 -4.72
CA PRO A 136 14.87 -3.62 -3.74
C PRO A 136 13.79 -3.87 -2.68
N ILE A 137 14.22 -3.97 -1.43
CA ILE A 137 13.32 -3.93 -0.27
C ILE A 137 13.16 -2.45 0.08
N ARG A 138 11.93 -1.96 0.12
CA ARG A 138 11.66 -0.56 0.44
C ARG A 138 12.25 -0.23 1.80
N ASP A 139 13.12 0.78 1.84
CA ASP A 139 13.70 1.27 3.08
C ASP A 139 12.58 1.81 3.96
N ARG A 140 12.53 1.32 5.19
CA ARG A 140 11.58 1.79 6.21
C ARG A 140 12.01 3.13 6.83
N ASN A 141 13.13 3.72 6.40
CA ASN A 141 13.62 5.03 6.86
C ASN A 141 13.26 6.20 5.93
N ILE A 142 12.33 6.02 4.99
CA ILE A 142 11.87 7.13 4.13
C ILE A 142 11.12 8.15 4.98
N ALA A 143 11.64 9.38 5.09
CA ALA A 143 11.04 10.44 5.89
C ALA A 143 9.50 10.53 5.71
N PRO A 144 8.74 10.65 6.81
CA PRO A 144 7.29 10.77 6.75
C PRO A 144 6.88 11.89 5.81
N LEU A 145 5.93 11.61 4.93
CA LEU A 145 5.31 12.66 4.14
C LEU A 145 4.47 13.51 5.07
N ASP A 146 4.90 14.75 5.33
CA ASP A 146 4.11 15.79 6.02
C ASP A 146 3.00 16.32 5.09
N LYS A 147 2.18 15.40 4.55
CA LYS A 147 1.09 15.70 3.63
C LYS A 147 -0.14 14.89 4.01
N PRO A 148 -1.35 15.49 3.99
CA PRO A 148 -2.58 14.75 4.18
C PRO A 148 -2.72 13.59 3.18
N GLN A 149 -3.23 12.45 3.66
CA GLN A 149 -3.46 11.24 2.87
C GLN A 149 -4.96 10.95 2.76
N ILE A 150 -5.41 10.45 1.62
CA ILE A 150 -6.82 10.06 1.42
C ILE A 150 -6.95 8.56 1.72
N ILE A 151 -7.64 8.22 2.79
CA ILE A 151 -7.91 6.84 3.19
C ILE A 151 -9.25 6.42 2.59
N LEU A 152 -9.22 5.48 1.65
CA LEU A 152 -10.40 4.96 0.97
C LEU A 152 -10.94 3.70 1.64
N ILE A 153 -12.22 3.68 2.00
CA ILE A 153 -12.86 2.57 2.68
C ILE A 153 -14.10 2.19 1.90
N SER A 154 -14.27 0.90 1.59
CA SER A 154 -15.49 0.41 0.98
C SER A 154 -15.93 -0.94 1.49
N ALA A 155 -17.24 -1.21 1.38
CA ALA A 155 -17.86 -2.48 1.72
C ALA A 155 -19.10 -2.75 0.85
N ASN A 156 -19.63 -3.97 0.91
CA ASN A 156 -20.83 -4.36 0.16
C ASN A 156 -22.13 -4.06 0.91
N THR A 157 -22.05 -3.76 2.21
CA THR A 157 -23.18 -3.40 3.06
C THR A 157 -22.81 -2.25 3.98
N LYS A 158 -23.80 -1.48 4.46
CA LYS A 158 -23.59 -0.42 5.45
C LYS A 158 -22.94 -0.94 6.74
N ALA A 159 -23.46 -2.04 7.29
CA ALA A 159 -22.93 -2.63 8.53
C ALA A 159 -21.47 -3.09 8.39
N SER A 160 -21.11 -3.69 7.24
CA SER A 160 -19.71 -4.06 6.97
C SER A 160 -18.82 -2.84 6.76
N LEU A 161 -19.35 -1.73 6.23
CA LEU A 161 -18.62 -0.47 6.13
C LEU A 161 -18.31 0.08 7.51
N ASP A 162 -19.31 0.18 8.39
CA ASP A 162 -19.16 0.67 9.76
C ASP A 162 -18.13 -0.16 10.54
N ALA A 163 -18.21 -1.50 10.49
CA ALA A 163 -17.23 -2.37 11.11
C ALA A 163 -15.81 -2.21 10.52
N ARG A 164 -15.71 -1.94 9.22
CA ARG A 164 -14.41 -1.73 8.56
C ARG A 164 -13.81 -0.38 8.93
N ILE A 165 -14.61 0.67 9.06
CA ILE A 165 -14.17 1.99 9.55
C ILE A 165 -13.58 1.82 10.94
N GLN A 166 -14.31 1.20 11.88
CA GLN A 166 -13.84 1.00 13.25
C GLN A 166 -12.50 0.23 13.29
N ARG A 167 -12.41 -0.91 12.60
CA ARG A 167 -11.17 -1.72 12.56
C ARG A 167 -10.00 -0.94 11.98
N LEU A 168 -10.24 -0.17 10.92
CA LEU A 168 -9.19 0.62 10.28
C LEU A 168 -8.73 1.76 11.18
N THR A 169 -9.65 2.44 11.86
CA THR A 169 -9.34 3.47 12.84
C THR A 169 -8.51 2.92 13.99
N THR A 170 -8.91 1.78 14.57
CA THR A 170 -8.12 1.11 15.62
C THR A 170 -6.73 0.71 15.11
N TYR A 171 -6.65 0.13 13.91
CA TYR A 171 -5.39 -0.26 13.29
C TYR A 171 -4.47 0.93 13.01
N ALA A 172 -5.01 2.03 12.49
CA ALA A 172 -4.26 3.23 12.14
C ALA A 172 -3.75 3.99 13.37
N ASN A 173 -4.57 4.07 14.43
CA ASN A 173 -4.19 4.78 15.66
C ASN A 173 -3.30 3.93 16.58
N GLY A 174 -3.27 2.60 16.42
CA GLY A 174 -2.50 1.67 17.27
C GLY A 174 -1.06 1.37 16.81
N MET A 175 -0.57 2.01 15.74
CA MET A 175 0.77 1.79 15.19
C MET A 175 1.57 3.09 15.08
N GLU A 176 2.89 2.99 14.95
CA GLU A 176 3.76 4.14 14.66
C GLU A 176 3.35 4.81 13.33
N LYS A 177 2.87 6.05 13.43
CA LYS A 177 2.09 6.75 12.38
C LYS A 177 2.92 7.19 11.17
N ASP A 178 4.22 7.36 11.38
CA ASP A 178 5.16 8.04 10.48
C ASP A 178 5.25 7.42 9.07
N TYR A 179 5.07 6.10 8.96
CA TYR A 179 5.14 5.38 7.67
C TYR A 179 3.78 4.88 7.19
N LEU A 180 2.81 4.81 8.10
CA LEU A 180 1.61 4.02 7.91
C LEU A 180 0.62 4.66 6.95
N LEU A 181 0.40 5.97 7.03
CA LEU A 181 -0.72 6.59 6.34
C LEU A 181 -0.58 6.57 4.81
N CYS A 182 0.63 6.78 4.28
CA CYS A 182 0.87 6.71 2.84
C CYS A 182 0.68 5.28 2.32
N ASP A 183 1.25 4.30 3.01
CA ASP A 183 1.15 2.90 2.61
C ASP A 183 -0.26 2.36 2.76
N LEU A 184 -0.97 2.80 3.80
CA LEU A 184 -2.38 2.47 4.02
C LEU A 184 -3.26 3.07 2.94
N SER A 185 -3.09 4.37 2.64
CA SER A 185 -3.75 5.08 1.55
C SER A 185 -3.54 4.34 0.22
N HIS A 186 -2.29 4.06 -0.13
CA HIS A 186 -1.92 3.36 -1.36
C HIS A 186 -2.53 1.96 -1.41
N ALA A 187 -2.37 1.15 -0.36
CA ALA A 187 -2.91 -0.21 -0.32
C ALA A 187 -4.44 -0.22 -0.49
N LEU A 188 -5.15 0.73 0.15
CA LEU A 188 -6.60 0.84 0.02
C LEU A 188 -7.05 1.38 -1.33
N ALA A 189 -6.26 2.27 -1.94
CA ALA A 189 -6.58 2.85 -3.24
C ALA A 189 -6.35 1.88 -4.41
N VAL A 190 -5.22 1.16 -4.42
CA VAL A 190 -4.80 0.38 -5.60
C VAL A 190 -4.71 -1.13 -5.37
N ARG A 191 -4.71 -1.61 -4.12
CA ARG A 191 -4.59 -3.05 -3.78
C ARG A 191 -5.88 -3.64 -3.22
N ARG A 192 -7.00 -2.92 -3.32
CA ARG A 192 -8.32 -3.35 -2.87
C ARG A 192 -9.37 -3.03 -3.94
N ARG A 193 -10.41 -3.85 -3.98
CA ARG A 193 -11.59 -3.60 -4.79
C ARG A 193 -12.45 -2.52 -4.15
N HIS A 194 -12.93 -1.56 -4.95
CA HIS A 194 -13.84 -0.51 -4.51
C HIS A 194 -15.30 -0.95 -4.63
N LEU A 195 -15.92 -1.26 -3.50
CA LEU A 195 -17.29 -1.76 -3.39
C LEU A 195 -18.33 -0.62 -3.35
N ILE A 196 -19.62 -0.95 -3.25
CA ILE A 196 -20.71 0.02 -3.47
C ILE A 196 -20.94 1.01 -2.33
N TYR A 197 -20.70 0.61 -1.07
CA TYR A 197 -20.71 1.55 0.05
C TYR A 197 -19.30 2.10 0.21
N ARG A 198 -19.14 3.41 0.02
CA ARG A 198 -17.82 4.07 0.00
C ARG A 198 -17.76 5.21 1.00
N VAL A 199 -16.59 5.32 1.62
CA VAL A 199 -16.18 6.40 2.48
C VAL A 199 -14.75 6.78 2.16
N PHE A 200 -14.47 8.07 2.21
CA PHE A 200 -13.09 8.54 2.31
C PHE A 200 -12.89 9.36 3.57
N VAL A 201 -11.66 9.32 4.10
CA VAL A 201 -11.21 10.15 5.22
C VAL A 201 -9.91 10.83 4.81
N ILE A 202 -9.78 12.12 5.10
CA ILE A 202 -8.52 12.85 4.91
C ILE A 202 -7.74 12.75 6.22
N ALA A 203 -6.71 11.91 6.24
CA ALA A 203 -5.86 11.65 7.39
C ALA A 203 -4.63 12.56 7.36
N ARG A 204 -4.14 12.97 8.54
CA ARG A 204 -2.84 13.63 8.68
C ARG A 204 -1.98 12.89 9.69
N PRO A 205 -0.64 12.86 9.55
CA PRO A 205 0.23 12.13 10.48
C PRO A 205 0.08 12.56 11.95
N ASP A 206 -0.16 13.85 12.17
CA ASP A 206 -0.27 14.50 13.48
C ASP A 206 -1.66 14.41 14.12
N VAL A 207 -2.68 13.95 13.38
CA VAL A 207 -4.07 13.92 13.84
C VAL A 207 -4.54 12.47 13.96
N GLU A 208 -5.22 12.13 15.05
CA GLU A 208 -5.87 10.83 15.16
C GLU A 208 -6.94 10.66 14.08
N LEU A 209 -6.99 9.46 13.49
CA LEU A 209 -8.05 9.16 12.56
C LEU A 209 -9.36 9.07 13.34
N THR A 210 -10.33 9.90 12.97
CA THR A 210 -11.68 9.86 13.54
C THR A 210 -12.70 9.58 12.44
N GLU A 211 -13.88 9.10 12.82
CA GLU A 211 -15.00 8.96 11.88
C GLU A 211 -15.56 10.33 11.44
N GLN A 212 -15.24 11.39 12.19
CA GLN A 212 -15.68 12.76 11.96
C GLN A 212 -15.00 13.30 10.69
N GLY A 213 -15.80 13.72 9.71
CA GLY A 213 -15.30 14.16 8.40
C GLY A 213 -15.30 13.07 7.31
N SER A 214 -15.83 11.87 7.60
CA SER A 214 -16.07 10.86 6.57
C SER A 214 -17.25 11.25 5.66
N ILE A 215 -17.00 11.34 4.35
CA ILE A 215 -18.10 11.48 3.37
C ILE A 215 -18.57 10.09 2.98
N ARG A 216 -19.80 9.76 3.33
CA ARG A 216 -20.43 8.47 3.00
C ARG A 216 -21.22 8.59 1.71
N SER A 217 -20.96 7.71 0.74
CA SER A 217 -21.76 7.60 -0.46
C SER A 217 -22.13 6.15 -0.75
N LEU A 218 -23.38 5.96 -1.19
CA LEU A 218 -23.79 4.73 -1.85
C LEU A 218 -23.60 4.95 -3.35
N TRP A 219 -22.73 4.16 -3.96
CA TRP A 219 -22.50 4.21 -5.39
C TRP A 219 -22.67 2.83 -5.99
N SER A 220 -23.74 2.67 -6.78
CA SER A 220 -24.05 1.44 -7.51
C SER A 220 -24.07 1.64 -9.03
N GLY A 221 -23.66 2.82 -9.51
CA GLY A 221 -23.84 3.25 -10.90
C GLY A 221 -22.59 3.09 -11.78
N ALA A 222 -22.72 3.52 -13.03
CA ALA A 222 -21.58 3.76 -13.92
C ALA A 222 -20.76 4.96 -13.43
N VAL A 223 -19.51 5.09 -13.89
CA VAL A 223 -18.68 6.28 -13.62
C VAL A 223 -19.45 7.51 -14.12
N PRO A 224 -19.78 8.48 -13.26
CA PRO A 224 -20.56 9.63 -13.67
C PRO A 224 -19.77 10.45 -14.67
N GLU A 225 -20.49 11.06 -15.61
CA GLU A 225 -19.87 12.04 -16.49
C GLU A 225 -19.61 13.32 -15.70
N VAL A 226 -18.33 13.68 -15.52
CA VAL A 226 -17.91 14.84 -14.74
C VAL A 226 -17.74 16.04 -15.66
N SER A 227 -18.44 17.13 -15.35
CA SER A 227 -18.26 18.43 -16.01
C SER A 227 -17.55 19.39 -15.05
N ILE A 228 -16.50 20.06 -15.54
CA ILE A 228 -15.82 21.11 -14.77
C ILE A 228 -16.47 22.44 -15.09
N VAL A 229 -16.82 23.23 -14.08
CA VAL A 229 -17.33 24.59 -14.24
C VAL A 229 -16.26 25.59 -13.82
N PHE A 230 -15.82 26.44 -14.75
CA PHE A 230 -14.89 27.53 -14.46
C PHE A 230 -15.65 28.79 -14.05
N THR A 231 -15.33 29.31 -12.86
CA THR A 231 -15.89 30.56 -12.35
C THR A 231 -15.21 31.77 -13.01
N GLY A 232 -15.97 32.84 -13.15
CA GLY A 232 -15.44 34.12 -13.64
C GLY A 232 -14.78 34.97 -12.56
N GLN A 233 -14.66 36.26 -12.85
CA GLN A 233 -14.27 37.27 -11.87
C GLN A 233 -15.27 37.31 -10.70
N GLY A 234 -14.76 37.48 -9.48
CA GLY A 234 -15.54 37.57 -8.24
C GLY A 234 -15.25 36.48 -7.20
N THR A 235 -14.58 35.39 -7.58
CA THR A 235 -14.23 34.28 -6.67
C THR A 235 -12.83 34.36 -6.07
N GLN A 236 -12.08 35.40 -6.41
CA GLN A 236 -10.70 35.59 -5.98
C GLN A 236 -10.61 36.15 -4.55
N TRP A 237 -9.59 35.70 -3.81
CA TRP A 237 -9.32 36.14 -2.45
C TRP A 237 -7.80 36.12 -2.17
N PRO A 238 -7.28 36.95 -1.25
CA PRO A 238 -5.84 37.01 -0.98
C PRO A 238 -5.26 35.67 -0.51
N GLY A 239 -4.23 35.16 -1.21
CA GLY A 239 -3.59 33.88 -0.91
C GLY A 239 -4.27 32.66 -1.55
N ILE A 240 -5.23 32.87 -2.45
CA ILE A 240 -5.80 31.82 -3.28
C ILE A 240 -4.67 31.07 -4.01
N GLY A 241 -4.66 29.74 -3.97
CA GLY A 241 -3.63 28.92 -4.62
C GLY A 241 -2.24 28.91 -3.97
N LYS A 242 -1.95 29.73 -2.94
CA LYS A 242 -0.64 29.77 -2.25
C LYS A 242 -0.16 28.39 -1.81
N ARG A 243 -1.00 27.67 -1.06
CA ARG A 243 -0.65 26.34 -0.54
C ARG A 243 -0.40 25.34 -1.66
N LEU A 244 -1.18 25.40 -2.75
CA LEU A 244 -0.96 24.53 -3.92
C LEU A 244 0.36 24.86 -4.60
N LEU A 245 0.70 26.15 -4.74
CA LEU A 245 1.98 26.58 -5.28
C LEU A 245 3.19 26.08 -4.46
N ASP A 246 3.06 26.03 -3.13
CA ASP A 246 4.14 25.61 -2.24
C ASP A 246 4.22 24.07 -2.06
N THR A 247 3.09 23.34 -2.19
CA THR A 247 3.03 21.89 -1.89
C THR A 247 2.90 20.96 -3.10
N ASP A 248 2.48 21.49 -4.26
CA ASP A 248 2.23 20.75 -5.49
C ASP A 248 3.10 21.30 -6.64
N ALA A 249 4.18 20.58 -6.93
CA ALA A 249 5.10 20.93 -8.01
C ALA A 249 4.45 20.87 -9.40
N GLY A 250 3.42 20.02 -9.59
CA GLY A 250 2.66 19.93 -10.83
C GLY A 250 1.81 21.17 -11.07
N PHE A 251 1.11 21.63 -10.03
CA PHE A 251 0.37 22.90 -10.04
C PHE A 251 1.29 24.08 -10.33
N ALA A 252 2.44 24.15 -9.64
CA ALA A 252 3.42 25.20 -9.86
C ALA A 252 4.00 25.19 -11.30
N ALA A 253 4.25 24.00 -11.86
CA ALA A 253 4.73 23.85 -13.23
C ALA A 253 3.66 24.25 -14.26
N ASP A 254 2.40 23.84 -14.07
CA ASP A 254 1.30 24.23 -14.96
C ASP A 254 1.08 25.75 -14.94
N LEU A 255 1.13 26.39 -13.77
CA LEU A 255 1.04 27.85 -13.68
C LEU A 255 2.16 28.54 -14.46
N LYS A 256 3.42 28.10 -14.29
CA LYS A 256 4.57 28.66 -15.03
C LYS A 256 4.42 28.48 -16.55
N ALA A 257 3.99 27.30 -16.99
CA ALA A 257 3.83 27.00 -18.41
C ALA A 257 2.77 27.90 -19.07
N ASN A 258 1.64 28.15 -18.42
CA ASN A 258 0.59 29.02 -18.97
C ASN A 258 0.95 30.51 -18.93
N GLY A 259 1.75 30.94 -17.95
CA GLY A 259 2.27 32.31 -17.87
C GLY A 259 3.36 32.66 -18.90
N SER A 260 3.81 31.67 -19.67
CA SER A 260 4.89 31.80 -20.66
C SER A 260 4.35 31.88 -22.10
N ASP A 261 3.03 31.84 -22.32
CA ASP A 261 2.44 31.82 -23.66
C ASP A 261 2.63 33.18 -24.38
N PRO A 262 3.39 33.21 -25.49
CA PRO A 262 3.65 34.44 -26.23
C PRO A 262 2.41 35.05 -26.92
N SER A 263 1.28 34.34 -26.98
CA SER A 263 0.08 34.83 -27.67
C SER A 263 -0.68 35.94 -26.91
N GLU A 264 -0.35 36.19 -25.64
CA GLU A 264 -0.81 37.35 -24.86
C GLU A 264 0.20 38.53 -24.85
N SER A 265 1.13 38.57 -25.83
CA SER A 265 2.18 39.59 -25.97
C SER A 265 1.71 41.03 -26.23
N SER A 266 0.40 41.30 -26.22
CA SER A 266 -0.17 42.60 -26.57
C SER A 266 -0.09 43.66 -25.47
N TYR A 267 0.37 43.33 -24.25
CA TYR A 267 0.23 44.23 -23.08
C TYR A 267 1.51 44.72 -22.38
N SER A 268 2.74 44.41 -22.81
CA SER A 268 3.93 44.98 -22.16
C SER A 268 5.20 44.90 -23.00
N SER A 269 6.08 45.89 -22.84
CA SER A 269 7.47 45.92 -23.35
C SER A 269 8.42 44.97 -22.60
N MET A 270 7.92 44.25 -21.59
CA MET A 270 8.64 43.21 -20.84
C MET A 270 8.30 41.83 -21.39
N GLU A 271 9.27 40.90 -21.45
CA GLU A 271 8.98 39.52 -21.84
C GLU A 271 7.80 38.95 -21.00
N PRO A 272 6.74 38.40 -21.63
CA PRO A 272 5.53 37.94 -20.95
C PRO A 272 5.80 37.01 -19.75
N ALA A 273 6.77 36.11 -19.89
CA ALA A 273 7.17 35.18 -18.81
C ALA A 273 7.71 35.92 -17.56
N ARG A 274 8.49 36.99 -17.74
CA ARG A 274 9.02 37.79 -16.62
C ARG A 274 7.95 38.63 -15.94
N TYR A 275 6.95 39.09 -16.70
CA TYR A 275 5.79 39.78 -16.15
C TYR A 275 4.93 38.82 -15.32
N PHE A 276 4.65 37.62 -15.85
CA PHE A 276 3.89 36.60 -15.15
C PHE A 276 4.55 36.17 -13.83
N GLU A 277 5.85 35.86 -13.87
CA GLU A 277 6.60 35.41 -12.69
C GLU A 277 6.71 36.50 -11.62
N ARG A 278 6.97 37.76 -12.00
CA ARG A 278 7.10 38.87 -11.04
C ARG A 278 5.77 39.33 -10.46
N HIS A 279 4.70 39.33 -11.24
CA HIS A 279 3.43 39.92 -10.81
C HIS A 279 2.43 38.88 -10.32
N TYR A 280 2.31 37.70 -10.93
CA TYR A 280 1.22 36.76 -10.63
C TYR A 280 1.63 35.69 -9.62
N LEU A 281 2.79 35.05 -9.80
CA LEU A 281 3.29 34.07 -8.81
C LEU A 281 3.61 34.74 -7.47
N HIS A 282 4.11 35.98 -7.53
CA HIS A 282 4.32 36.78 -6.33
C HIS A 282 2.99 37.16 -5.66
N GLU A 283 1.97 37.55 -6.44
CA GLU A 283 0.64 37.89 -5.93
C GLU A 283 -0.07 36.70 -5.28
N LEU A 284 0.01 35.50 -5.88
CA LEU A 284 -0.54 34.26 -5.29
C LEU A 284 0.05 33.92 -3.92
N ARG A 285 1.26 34.42 -3.61
CA ARG A 285 1.91 34.22 -2.30
C ARG A 285 1.55 35.28 -1.27
N ARG A 286 0.96 36.41 -1.68
CA ARG A 286 0.54 37.48 -0.78
C ARG A 286 -0.73 37.09 -0.04
N VAL A 287 -0.80 37.50 1.22
CA VAL A 287 -1.95 37.30 2.11
C VAL A 287 -2.40 38.65 2.67
N HIS A 288 -3.69 38.79 2.96
CA HIS A 288 -4.30 39.99 3.56
C HIS A 288 -4.15 41.28 2.70
N GLN A 289 -4.10 42.45 3.36
CA GLN A 289 -4.24 43.79 2.76
C GLN A 289 -3.15 44.18 1.72
N ALA A 290 -2.04 43.43 1.64
CA ALA A 290 -0.99 43.67 0.66
C ALA A 290 -1.29 43.08 -0.74
N SER A 291 -2.41 42.36 -0.86
CA SER A 291 -2.83 41.70 -2.09
C SER A 291 -3.61 42.65 -3.00
N ARG A 292 -3.23 42.66 -4.27
CA ARG A 292 -3.88 43.37 -5.38
C ARG A 292 -4.87 42.47 -6.14
N VAL A 293 -5.20 41.29 -5.61
CA VAL A 293 -6.05 40.28 -6.27
C VAL A 293 -7.42 40.82 -6.70
N HIS A 294 -7.92 41.89 -6.08
CA HIS A 294 -9.21 42.51 -6.41
C HIS A 294 -9.14 43.46 -7.61
N GLU A 295 -7.94 43.85 -8.07
CA GLU A 295 -7.78 44.65 -9.27
C GLU A 295 -8.18 43.84 -10.51
N ALA A 296 -8.96 44.44 -11.40
CA ALA A 296 -9.53 43.75 -12.56
C ALA A 296 -8.46 43.10 -13.45
N GLU A 297 -7.30 43.77 -13.58
CA GLU A 297 -6.14 43.31 -14.36
C GLU A 297 -5.52 42.00 -13.83
N LEU A 298 -5.66 41.72 -12.54
CA LEU A 298 -5.12 40.52 -11.90
C LEU A 298 -6.20 39.47 -11.65
N SER A 299 -7.40 39.91 -11.28
CA SER A 299 -8.49 39.04 -10.86
C SER A 299 -8.88 38.00 -11.91
N GLN A 300 -9.09 38.42 -13.16
CA GLN A 300 -9.61 37.55 -14.21
C GLN A 300 -8.57 36.48 -14.62
N LEU A 301 -7.31 36.91 -14.73
CA LEU A 301 -6.19 36.05 -15.08
C LEU A 301 -5.83 35.07 -13.96
N LEU A 302 -5.91 35.49 -12.69
CA LEU A 302 -5.64 34.60 -11.55
C LEU A 302 -6.72 33.51 -11.41
N CYS A 303 -8.01 33.84 -11.60
CA CYS A 303 -9.08 32.85 -11.62
C CYS A 303 -8.89 31.82 -12.75
N ALA A 304 -8.52 32.27 -13.96
CA ALA A 304 -8.23 31.39 -15.08
C ALA A 304 -7.00 30.51 -14.82
N ALA A 305 -5.91 31.09 -14.34
CA ALA A 305 -4.66 30.39 -14.08
C ALA A 305 -4.79 29.32 -12.99
N ILE A 306 -5.54 29.59 -11.92
CA ILE A 306 -5.82 28.61 -10.86
C ILE A 306 -6.70 27.47 -11.38
N GLY A 307 -7.70 27.79 -12.21
CA GLY A 307 -8.52 26.77 -12.85
C GLY A 307 -7.70 25.83 -13.74
N VAL A 308 -6.76 26.36 -14.52
CA VAL A 308 -5.91 25.57 -15.43
C VAL A 308 -4.81 24.82 -14.69
N GLY A 309 -4.20 25.45 -13.67
CA GLY A 309 -3.13 24.85 -12.86
C GLY A 309 -3.62 23.73 -11.95
N SER A 310 -4.92 23.70 -11.65
CA SER A 310 -5.53 22.66 -10.81
C SER A 310 -5.37 21.29 -11.46
N ALA A 311 -4.77 20.35 -10.73
CA ALA A 311 -4.52 18.96 -11.17
C ALA A 311 -5.76 18.26 -11.77
N ILE A 312 -6.96 18.72 -11.38
CA ILE A 312 -8.27 18.34 -11.94
C ILE A 312 -8.26 18.37 -13.48
N MET A 313 -7.65 19.37 -14.13
CA MET A 313 -7.62 19.46 -15.59
C MET A 313 -6.90 18.29 -16.30
N ARG A 314 -6.05 17.55 -15.59
CA ARG A 314 -5.28 16.44 -16.17
C ARG A 314 -6.11 15.16 -16.33
N GLU A 315 -7.22 15.01 -15.62
CA GLU A 315 -7.96 13.74 -15.52
C GLU A 315 -9.38 13.75 -16.12
N PHE A 316 -9.95 14.91 -16.51
CA PHE A 316 -11.36 14.98 -16.94
C PHE A 316 -11.56 15.43 -18.40
N SER A 317 -12.67 14.97 -18.97
CA SER A 317 -12.97 14.97 -20.41
C SER A 317 -13.95 16.05 -20.89
N LYS A 318 -14.72 16.72 -20.02
CA LYS A 318 -15.68 17.77 -20.40
C LYS A 318 -15.55 19.04 -19.56
N VAL A 319 -15.54 20.20 -20.23
CA VAL A 319 -15.33 21.52 -19.61
C VAL A 319 -16.46 22.48 -19.99
N VAL A 320 -17.02 23.16 -18.98
CA VAL A 320 -18.02 24.23 -19.09
C VAL A 320 -17.42 25.52 -18.49
N VAL A 321 -17.50 26.63 -19.23
CA VAL A 321 -16.86 27.89 -18.84
C VAL A 321 -17.90 29.00 -18.74
N HIS A 322 -17.95 29.69 -17.60
CA HIS A 322 -18.92 30.77 -17.36
C HIS A 322 -18.34 32.19 -17.64
N SER A 323 -17.12 32.32 -18.17
CA SER A 323 -16.51 33.65 -18.42
C SER A 323 -15.52 33.69 -19.60
N PRO A 324 -15.51 34.77 -20.41
CA PRO A 324 -14.59 34.94 -21.55
C PRO A 324 -13.10 34.87 -21.20
N GLY A 325 -12.72 35.25 -19.97
CA GLY A 325 -11.30 35.29 -19.57
C GLY A 325 -10.65 33.92 -19.38
N VAL A 326 -11.46 32.88 -19.18
CA VAL A 326 -10.99 31.50 -19.06
C VAL A 326 -10.82 30.87 -20.46
N LEU A 327 -11.59 31.36 -21.44
CA LEU A 327 -11.51 30.95 -22.83
C LEU A 327 -10.20 31.36 -23.51
N SER A 328 -9.37 32.27 -22.97
CA SER A 328 -8.11 32.64 -23.61
C SER A 328 -7.05 31.54 -23.53
N THR A 329 -7.15 30.60 -22.57
CA THR A 329 -6.16 29.54 -22.40
C THR A 329 -6.32 28.41 -23.44
N PRO A 330 -5.28 28.11 -24.26
CA PRO A 330 -5.37 27.14 -25.36
C PRO A 330 -5.80 25.73 -24.92
N ARG A 331 -5.34 25.30 -23.74
CA ARG A 331 -5.73 24.00 -23.14
C ARG A 331 -7.23 23.90 -22.87
N ILE A 332 -7.87 25.01 -22.47
CA ILE A 332 -9.33 25.05 -22.25
C ILE A 332 -10.06 25.11 -23.60
N LYS A 333 -9.64 25.95 -24.55
CA LYS A 333 -10.28 26.05 -25.87
C LYS A 333 -10.47 24.70 -26.59
N SER A 334 -9.50 23.79 -26.46
CA SER A 334 -9.55 22.45 -27.09
C SER A 334 -10.54 21.46 -26.46
N ARG A 335 -11.10 21.79 -25.28
CA ARG A 335 -11.96 20.88 -24.47
C ARG A 335 -13.30 21.50 -24.07
N VAL A 336 -13.55 22.74 -24.47
CA VAL A 336 -14.83 23.44 -24.30
C VAL A 336 -15.81 22.89 -25.32
N LEU A 337 -17.01 22.53 -24.84
CA LEU A 337 -18.13 22.11 -25.68
C LEU A 337 -18.64 23.23 -26.59
#